data_AF-A0A6A4AUE0-F1
#
_entry.id   AF-A0A6A4AUE0-F1
#
_cell.length_a   1.000
_cell.length_b   1.000
_cell.length_c   1.000
_cell.angle_alpha   90.00
_cell.angle_beta   90.00
_cell.angle_gamma   90.00
#
_symmetry.space_group_name_H-M   'P 1'
#
loop_
_entity.id
_entity.type
_entity.pdbx_description
1 polymer ?
#
loop_
_entity_poly.entity_id
_entity_poly.type
_entity_poly.pdbx_seq_one_letter_code
_entity_poly.pdbx_strand_id
1 'polypeptide(L)' 'DGCDKKAKARGLCWAHGGGTKCRDAECSKVAVSNGFCWAHGGGKRCKVKNCIKPAYARTLNLCEKHFVHLRHANYYELCV' A
#
# COMPACT_ATOMS: atom_id res chain seq x y z
N ASP A 1 -0.72 29.54 -3.16
CA ASP A 1 -0.64 28.08 -2.96
C ASP A 1 -1.22 27.40 -4.19
N GLY A 2 -0.35 26.91 -5.09
CA GLY A 2 -0.74 26.27 -6.34
C GLY A 2 -0.27 24.82 -6.30
N CYS A 3 -1.13 23.92 -5.83
CA CYS A 3 -0.84 22.50 -5.84
C CYS A 3 -1.56 21.82 -7.00
N ASP A 4 -0.83 21.28 -7.97
CA ASP A 4 -1.41 20.57 -9.11
C ASP A 4 -1.95 19.17 -8.73
N LYS A 5 -1.71 18.73 -7.49
CA LYS A 5 -2.19 17.43 -7.01
C LYS A 5 -3.67 17.53 -6.71
N LYS A 6 -4.43 16.53 -7.17
CA LYS A 6 -5.88 16.45 -6.90
C LYS A 6 -6.17 16.53 -5.40
N ALA A 7 -7.15 17.37 -5.07
CA ALA A 7 -7.71 17.45 -3.74
C ALA A 7 -8.33 16.09 -3.37
N LYS A 8 -8.05 15.63 -2.16
CA LYS A 8 -8.60 14.38 -1.61
C LYS A 8 -9.79 14.66 -0.70
N ALA A 9 -9.63 15.61 0.22
CA ALA A 9 -10.69 16.06 1.13
C ALA A 9 -10.41 17.49 1.57
N ARG A 10 -11.46 18.23 1.96
CA ARG A 10 -11.34 19.62 2.45
C ARG A 10 -10.63 20.56 1.48
N GLY A 11 -10.74 20.30 0.16
CA GLY A 11 -10.05 21.07 -0.87
C GLY A 11 -8.52 20.87 -0.93
N LEU A 12 -7.98 19.95 -0.15
CA LEU A 12 -6.53 19.76 0.02
C LEU A 12 -6.06 18.41 -0.52
N CYS A 13 -4.85 18.36 -1.06
CA CYS A 13 -4.23 17.10 -1.48
C CYS A 13 -3.69 16.32 -0.27
N TRP A 14 -3.19 15.10 -0.49
CA TRP A 14 -2.62 14.27 0.58
C TRP A 14 -1.50 14.98 1.36
N ALA A 15 -0.59 15.63 0.63
CA ALA A 15 0.57 16.31 1.21
C ALA A 15 0.17 17.60 1.97
N HIS A 16 -0.93 18.23 1.57
CA HIS A 16 -1.40 19.47 2.17
C HIS A 16 -2.56 19.25 3.15
N GLY A 17 -2.64 18.07 3.79
CA GLY A 17 -3.57 17.84 4.89
C GLY A 17 -4.96 17.31 4.48
N GLY A 18 -5.21 17.00 3.21
CA GLY A 18 -6.43 16.34 2.75
C GLY A 18 -6.54 14.86 3.15
N GLY A 19 -5.53 14.32 3.81
CA GLY A 19 -5.56 13.00 4.42
C GLY A 19 -6.25 12.99 5.79
N THR A 20 -6.79 11.84 6.20
CA THR A 20 -7.21 11.55 7.57
C THR A 20 -6.02 11.01 8.37
N LYS A 21 -5.90 11.35 9.66
CA LYS A 21 -4.85 10.78 10.52
C LYS A 21 -5.12 9.29 10.79
N CYS A 22 -4.05 8.54 11.01
CA CYS A 22 -4.12 7.21 11.55
C CYS A 22 -4.82 7.23 12.91
N ARG A 23 -5.70 6.24 13.17
CA ARG A 23 -6.46 6.10 14.42
C ARG A 23 -5.62 5.65 15.61
N ASP A 24 -4.42 5.14 15.33
CA ASP A 24 -3.44 4.82 16.36
C ASP A 24 -3.01 6.10 17.10
N ALA A 25 -3.10 6.08 18.43
CA ALA A 25 -3.08 7.29 19.27
C ALA A 25 -1.79 8.12 19.13
N GLU A 26 -0.66 7.46 18.92
CA GLU A 26 0.66 8.10 18.81
C GLU A 26 1.12 8.26 17.35
N CYS A 27 0.23 8.00 16.38
CA CYS A 27 0.58 8.01 14.97
C CYS A 27 0.16 9.31 14.28
N SER A 28 1.15 10.09 13.85
CA SER A 28 0.94 11.30 13.03
C SER A 28 0.79 11.01 11.52
N LYS A 29 0.94 9.75 11.09
CA LYS A 29 0.86 9.37 9.67
C LYS A 29 -0.57 9.42 9.15
N VAL A 30 -0.70 9.66 7.85
CA VAL A 30 -1.99 9.66 7.17
C VAL A 30 -2.49 8.22 6.97
N ALA A 31 -3.77 8.01 7.23
CA ALA A 31 -4.47 6.76 7.01
C ALA A 31 -4.59 6.45 5.51
N VAL A 32 -4.29 5.19 5.18
CA VAL A 32 -4.38 4.65 3.83
C VAL A 32 -5.74 4.02 3.62
N SER A 33 -6.16 3.13 4.53
CA SER A 33 -7.48 2.50 4.56
C SER A 33 -7.87 2.12 5.99
N ASN A 34 -9.15 1.86 6.24
CA ASN A 34 -9.69 1.45 7.56
C ASN A 34 -9.34 2.39 8.73
N GLY A 35 -8.98 3.65 8.44
CA GLY A 35 -8.53 4.60 9.44
C GLY A 35 -7.09 4.40 9.93
N PHE A 36 -6.31 3.51 9.33
CA PHE A 36 -4.93 3.24 9.74
C PHE A 36 -3.90 3.58 8.65
N CYS A 37 -2.67 3.89 9.07
CA CYS A 37 -1.55 4.07 8.15
C CYS A 37 -1.00 2.72 7.68
N TRP A 38 0.00 2.73 6.80
CA TRP A 38 0.61 1.50 6.29
C TRP A 38 1.20 0.60 7.39
N ALA A 39 1.81 1.19 8.40
CA ALA A 39 2.41 0.46 9.53
C ALA A 39 1.33 -0.17 10.43
N HIS A 40 0.21 0.53 10.64
CA HIS A 40 -0.83 0.15 11.60
C HIS A 40 -2.04 -0.54 10.96
N GLY A 41 -1.89 -1.14 9.76
CA GLY A 41 -2.92 -2.02 9.18
C GLY A 41 -3.77 -1.42 8.06
N GLY A 42 -3.47 -0.20 7.60
CA GLY A 42 -4.15 0.42 6.46
C GLY A 42 -3.63 -0.03 5.09
N GLY A 43 -2.58 -0.86 5.05
CA GLY A 43 -1.98 -1.38 3.82
C GLY A 43 -2.10 -2.89 3.71
N LYS A 44 -2.24 -3.40 2.49
CA LYS A 44 -2.24 -4.85 2.24
C LYS A 44 -0.84 -5.43 2.50
N ARG A 45 -0.81 -6.63 3.08
CA ARG A 45 0.41 -7.42 3.29
C ARG A 45 0.52 -8.53 2.26
N CYS A 46 1.75 -8.96 2.04
CA CYS A 46 2.05 -10.07 1.15
C CYS A 46 1.30 -11.34 1.58
N LYS A 47 0.66 -12.03 0.62
CA LYS A 47 -0.05 -13.30 0.86
C LYS A 47 0.87 -14.46 1.28
N VAL A 48 2.17 -14.39 0.97
CA VAL A 48 3.13 -15.42 1.41
C VAL A 48 3.21 -15.46 2.93
N LYS A 49 3.06 -16.66 3.51
CA LYS A 49 3.11 -16.91 4.94
C LYS A 49 4.39 -16.29 5.55
N ASN A 50 4.25 -15.66 6.71
CA ASN A 50 5.32 -14.96 7.44
C ASN A 50 5.95 -13.74 6.72
N CYS A 51 5.41 -13.29 5.57
CA CYS A 51 5.92 -12.10 4.90
C CYS A 51 5.13 -10.84 5.30
N ILE A 52 5.77 -9.95 6.07
CA ILE A 52 5.16 -8.69 6.51
C ILE A 52 5.31 -7.54 5.51
N LYS A 53 5.92 -7.78 4.35
CA LYS A 53 6.20 -6.76 3.34
C LYS A 53 4.91 -6.21 2.71
N PRO A 54 4.93 -4.94 2.25
CA PRO A 54 3.83 -4.34 1.51
C PRO A 54 3.46 -5.17 0.28
N ALA A 55 2.17 -5.19 -0.05
CA ALA A 55 1.67 -5.77 -1.29
C ALA A 55 0.56 -4.92 -1.90
N TYR A 56 0.32 -5.13 -3.20
CA TYR A 56 -0.63 -4.34 -3.98
C TYR A 56 -1.55 -5.28 -4.78
N ALA A 57 -2.74 -4.79 -5.12
CA ALA A 57 -3.67 -5.57 -5.96
C ALA A 57 -3.04 -5.93 -7.32
N ARG A 58 -2.31 -4.98 -7.92
CA ARG A 58 -1.57 -5.16 -9.19
C ARG A 58 -0.46 -6.23 -9.13
N THR A 59 -0.03 -6.63 -7.93
CA THR A 59 0.97 -7.68 -7.71
C THR A 59 0.33 -8.94 -7.14
N LEU A 60 -0.96 -9.19 -7.38
CA LEU A 60 -1.72 -10.33 -6.83
C LEU A 60 -1.73 -10.39 -5.30
N ASN A 61 -1.53 -9.26 -4.62
CA ASN A 61 -1.30 -9.16 -3.19
C ASN A 61 -0.02 -9.89 -2.73
N LEU A 62 1.00 -9.94 -3.57
CA LEU A 62 2.36 -10.34 -3.22
C LEU A 62 3.26 -9.10 -3.08
N CYS A 63 4.30 -9.18 -2.28
CA CYS A 63 5.36 -8.18 -2.30
C CYS A 63 6.15 -8.27 -3.61
N GLU A 64 6.90 -7.23 -3.96
CA GLU A 64 7.67 -7.18 -5.20
C GLU A 64 8.57 -8.41 -5.39
N LYS A 65 9.32 -8.81 -4.36
CA LYS A 65 10.17 -10.01 -4.40
C LYS A 65 9.36 -11.27 -4.75
N HIS A 66 8.29 -11.54 -4.00
CA HIS A 66 7.47 -12.73 -4.24
C HIS A 66 6.68 -12.68 -5.55
N PHE A 67 6.31 -11.49 -6.02
CA PHE A 67 5.67 -11.31 -7.32
C PHE A 67 6.63 -11.64 -8.47
N VAL A 68 7.89 -11.19 -8.38
CA VAL A 68 8.93 -11.55 -9.34
C VAL A 68 9.18 -13.05 -9.33
N HIS A 69 9.37 -13.67 -8.16
CA HIS A 69 9.59 -15.13 -8.07
C HIS A 69 8.41 -15.92 -8.65
N LEU A 70 7.17 -15.48 -8.40
CA LEU A 70 5.98 -16.07 -9.02
C LEU A 70 6.06 -16.00 -10.54
N ARG A 71 6.41 -14.84 -11.11
CA ARG A 71 6.55 -14.69 -12.57
C ARG A 71 7.62 -15.61 -13.16
N HIS A 72 8.76 -15.75 -12.50
CA HIS A 72 9.83 -16.65 -12.95
C HIS A 72 9.43 -18.13 -12.84
N ALA A 73 8.75 -18.53 -11.76
CA ALA A 73 8.23 -19.89 -11.62
C ALA A 73 7.21 -20.21 -12.73
N ASN A 74 6.24 -19.32 -12.97
CA ASN A 74 5.27 -19.50 -14.06
C ASN A 74 5.95 -19.54 -15.44
N TYR A 75 7.00 -18.74 -15.66
CA TYR A 75 7.77 -18.79 -16.91
C TYR A 75 8.42 -20.16 -17.11
N TYR A 76 9.03 -20.73 -16.06
CA TYR A 76 9.65 -22.04 -16.14
C TYR A 76 8.62 -23.16 -16.38
N GLU A 77 7.44 -23.10 -15.73
CA GLU A 77 6.34 -24.06 -15.96
C GLU A 77 5.66 -23.94 -17.33
N LEU A 78 5.79 -22.79 -18.02
CA LEU A 78 5.30 -22.60 -19.39
C LEU A 78 6.31 -23.05 -20.47
N CYS A 79 7.57 -23.24 -20.09
CA CYS A 79 8.65 -23.62 -21.00
C CYS A 79 9.02 -25.12 -20.93
N VAL A 80 8.38 -25.89 -20.06
CA VAL A 80 8.43 -27.37 -20.00
C VAL A 80 7.16 -27.97 -20.58
#